data_AF-A0A355A499-F1
#
_entry.id   AF-A0A355A499-F1
#
_cell.length_a   1.000
_cell.length_b   1.000
_cell.length_c   1.000
_cell.angle_alpha   90.00
_cell.angle_beta   90.00
_cell.angle_gamma   90.00
#
_symmetry.space_group_name_H-M   'P 1'
#
loop_
_entity.id
_entity.type
_entity.pdbx_description
1 polymer ?
#
loop_
_entity_poly.entity_id
_entity_poly.type
_entity_poly.pdbx_seq_one_letter_code
_entity_poly.pdbx_strand_id
1 'polypeptide(L)'
;MKINAHPQIAFSAQGIFSEWPEFEYRQAQQEMSSLVWEVVERGGCALIEAGTGTGKSLAYLYPLFTQTIQEKGSVVIATYTINLQQQLMEKEIPFLAKILGIPLKAALLLGRGNYLCWRKLAFYRQHPDKLDSSQRRFLLRVLTSAEENLGCLEQLGYSLPSELREKLTSEAETCLRKICPFQGKCFWLLARKEAFAAEVIIVNHHLFFTDLSMRMEREFADDKLVLPPYHYVIFDEAHHVEDVAAEYLGLRLDEYEIERFCKRLLHKEGRWGNGWLVSLRQRLLEKGSDLAFMQRSIAALEMELIPDLLTLENLFRTLFQLIGEGQNFQRSLGEERNYRYTTNLLLENETLNGLVSQVNEAIDQWTKRLSLLIDEMQDSDELIEDTIFLVEAGRFFKRLGASLPLLLDGTDPQFVYWFTLRPILGDQRTIRMVINRVPLQLGDLLYKELFSKVNSAILTSATLAVGNDFTYIKERLGINYLHPSERKEVILESPFDYQKNVLVIISTDLPTPEDPKYSEKISLLLPDLIHAAKGRSLLLFTNKRQMIEVYNQIAPQLKEEGFHLFKQGEKPRNRLLKVFQLTSKSV
;
A
#
# COMPACT_ATOMS: atom_id res chain seq x y z
N MET A 1 -24.78 24.31 23.60
CA MET A 1 -23.37 24.59 23.28
C MET A 1 -23.20 24.62 21.78
N LYS A 2 -22.45 25.58 21.24
CA LYS A 2 -22.36 25.87 19.80
C LYS A 2 -21.59 24.77 19.08
N ILE A 3 -22.29 23.79 18.53
CA ILE A 3 -21.82 23.01 17.38
C ILE A 3 -21.35 24.07 16.36
N ASN A 4 -20.08 24.02 15.92
CA ASN A 4 -19.43 25.04 15.08
C ASN A 4 -18.77 26.25 15.81
N ALA A 5 -18.32 26.08 17.06
CA ALA A 5 -17.46 27.07 17.70
C ALA A 5 -16.07 27.08 17.04
N HIS A 6 -15.45 28.26 16.94
CA HIS A 6 -14.06 28.36 16.48
C HIS A 6 -13.14 27.50 17.37
N PRO A 7 -12.07 26.86 16.86
CA PRO A 7 -11.25 25.91 17.62
C PRO A 7 -10.61 26.51 18.87
N GLN A 8 -10.30 27.82 18.85
CA GLN A 8 -9.86 28.56 20.03
C GLN A 8 -10.85 28.45 21.19
N ILE A 9 -12.16 28.39 20.94
CA ILE A 9 -13.17 28.21 21.98
C ILE A 9 -13.36 26.71 22.25
N ALA A 10 -13.48 25.91 21.20
CA ALA A 10 -13.81 24.49 21.30
C ALA A 10 -12.78 23.70 22.12
N PHE A 11 -11.49 23.89 21.84
CA PHE A 11 -10.37 23.23 22.53
C PHE A 11 -9.88 23.99 23.77
N SER A 12 -10.54 25.07 24.19
CA SER A 12 -10.16 25.77 25.43
C SER A 12 -10.41 24.93 26.67
N ALA A 13 -9.84 25.33 27.81
CA ALA A 13 -10.06 24.68 29.10
C ALA A 13 -11.54 24.68 29.56
N GLN A 14 -12.40 25.50 28.95
CA GLN A 14 -13.86 25.55 29.19
C GLN A 14 -14.66 25.22 27.93
N GLY A 15 -14.01 24.63 26.93
CA GLY A 15 -14.61 24.31 25.64
C GLY A 15 -15.42 23.02 25.66
N ILE A 16 -16.03 22.68 24.53
CA ILE A 16 -16.88 21.48 24.40
C ILE A 16 -16.13 20.19 24.71
N PHE A 17 -14.82 20.16 24.47
CA PHE A 17 -13.99 19.00 24.78
C PHE A 17 -13.70 18.86 26.28
N SER A 18 -13.75 19.94 27.07
CA SER A 18 -13.46 19.90 28.52
C SER A 18 -14.49 19.12 29.35
N GLU A 19 -15.68 18.85 28.80
CA GLU A 19 -16.71 18.04 29.45
C GLU A 19 -16.37 16.54 29.47
N TRP A 20 -15.29 16.13 28.78
CA TRP A 20 -14.90 14.74 28.59
C TRP A 20 -13.72 14.38 29.47
N PRO A 21 -13.83 13.39 30.38
CA PRO A 21 -12.77 13.03 31.33
C PRO A 21 -11.44 12.61 30.68
N GLU A 22 -11.49 12.10 29.46
CA GLU A 22 -10.33 11.64 28.70
C GLU A 22 -9.61 12.80 27.96
N PHE A 23 -10.22 13.98 27.89
CA PHE A 23 -9.64 15.14 27.23
C PHE A 23 -8.74 15.92 28.18
N GLU A 24 -7.56 16.27 27.67
CA GLU A 24 -6.59 17.12 28.35
C GLU A 24 -6.30 18.32 27.46
N TYR A 25 -6.41 19.52 28.03
CA TYR A 25 -6.12 20.77 27.33
C TYR A 25 -4.66 20.82 26.87
N ARG A 26 -4.46 21.14 25.59
CA ARG A 26 -3.13 21.34 25.00
C ARG A 26 -3.16 22.56 24.08
N GLN A 27 -2.35 23.56 24.40
CA GLN A 27 -2.25 24.78 23.60
C GLN A 27 -1.87 24.47 22.14
N ALA A 28 -0.90 23.59 21.92
CA ALA A 28 -0.49 23.14 20.59
C ALA A 28 -1.65 22.52 19.78
N GLN A 29 -2.57 21.80 20.43
CA GLN A 29 -3.76 21.24 19.76
C GLN A 29 -4.72 22.33 19.28
N GLN A 30 -4.93 23.34 20.11
CA GLN A 30 -5.79 24.49 19.84
C GLN A 30 -5.21 25.34 18.70
N GLU A 31 -3.90 25.56 18.70
CA GLU A 31 -3.18 26.27 17.63
C GLU A 31 -3.25 25.52 16.30
N MET A 32 -2.94 24.22 16.30
CA MET A 32 -3.08 23.35 15.12
C MET A 32 -4.49 23.42 14.54
N SER A 33 -5.50 23.24 15.39
CA SER A 33 -6.89 23.19 14.95
C SER A 33 -7.37 24.53 14.38
N SER A 34 -6.93 25.65 14.98
CA SER A 34 -7.23 26.99 14.48
C SER A 34 -6.59 27.28 13.12
N LEU A 35 -5.36 26.80 12.89
CA LEU A 35 -4.68 26.93 11.60
C LEU A 35 -5.34 26.07 10.53
N VAL A 36 -5.73 24.83 10.86
CA VAL A 36 -6.50 23.98 9.93
C VAL A 36 -7.85 24.63 9.60
N TRP A 37 -8.55 25.20 10.59
CA TRP A 37 -9.80 25.94 10.36
C TRP A 37 -9.64 27.09 9.36
N GLU A 38 -8.58 27.90 9.50
CA GLU A 38 -8.31 29.01 8.57
C GLU A 38 -8.08 28.50 7.13
N VAL A 39 -7.31 27.43 6.97
CA VAL A 39 -6.96 26.86 5.65
C VAL A 39 -8.15 26.14 5.00
N VAL A 40 -9.00 25.51 5.80
CA VAL A 40 -10.26 24.92 5.31
C VAL A 40 -11.22 26.01 4.85
N GLU A 41 -11.34 27.11 5.60
CA GLU A 41 -12.24 28.24 5.26
C GLU A 41 -11.78 29.00 4.01
N ARG A 42 -10.47 29.27 3.89
CA ARG A 42 -9.93 30.13 2.82
C ARG A 42 -9.44 29.36 1.59
N GLY A 43 -9.27 28.04 1.73
CA GLY A 43 -8.50 27.23 0.78
C GLY A 43 -6.99 27.32 0.99
N GLY A 44 -6.25 26.44 0.33
CA GLY A 44 -4.79 26.39 0.32
C GLY A 44 -4.19 25.19 1.07
N CYS A 45 -2.93 25.31 1.45
CA CYS A 45 -2.15 24.21 2.01
C CYS A 45 -1.59 24.53 3.40
N ALA A 46 -1.64 23.57 4.32
CA ALA A 46 -1.01 23.67 5.62
C ALA A 46 0.11 22.63 5.77
N LEU A 47 1.29 23.07 6.21
CA LEU A 47 2.38 22.23 6.67
C LEU A 47 2.51 22.35 8.19
N ILE A 48 2.23 21.26 8.89
CA ILE A 48 2.09 21.26 10.35
C ILE A 48 3.02 20.19 10.93
N GLU A 49 4.18 20.61 11.44
CA GLU A 49 4.97 19.74 12.29
C GLU A 49 4.37 19.76 13.69
N ALA A 50 3.89 18.62 14.17
CA ALA A 50 3.29 18.51 15.49
C ALA A 50 3.80 17.25 16.20
N GLY A 51 4.50 17.48 17.31
CA GLY A 51 5.07 16.44 18.14
C GLY A 51 4.06 15.37 18.58
N THR A 52 4.57 14.21 18.98
CA THR A 52 3.74 13.18 19.62
C THR A 52 3.07 13.74 20.87
N GLY A 53 1.80 13.35 21.07
CA GLY A 53 0.99 13.81 22.19
C GLY A 53 0.20 15.11 21.94
N THR A 54 0.46 15.84 20.85
CA THR A 54 -0.25 17.10 20.54
C THR A 54 -1.74 16.92 20.22
N GLY A 55 -2.21 15.68 19.99
CA GLY A 55 -3.61 15.43 19.65
C GLY A 55 -3.96 15.81 18.21
N LYS A 56 -3.00 15.59 17.29
CA LYS A 56 -3.05 15.92 15.85
C LYS A 56 -4.37 15.53 15.18
N SER A 57 -4.79 14.28 15.38
CA SER A 57 -6.00 13.74 14.75
C SER A 57 -7.22 14.59 15.06
N LEU A 58 -7.53 14.82 16.33
CA LEU A 58 -8.68 15.64 16.71
C LEU A 58 -8.53 17.09 16.24
N ALA A 59 -7.30 17.63 16.21
CA ALA A 59 -7.04 18.99 15.79
C ALA A 59 -7.38 19.24 14.32
N TYR A 60 -7.06 18.31 13.40
CA TYR A 60 -7.47 18.43 12.00
C TYR A 60 -8.92 17.94 11.78
N LEU A 61 -9.37 16.91 12.49
CA LEU A 61 -10.72 16.36 12.31
C LEU A 61 -11.79 17.39 12.67
N TYR A 62 -11.67 18.06 13.82
CA TYR A 62 -12.67 19.03 14.29
C TYR A 62 -13.06 20.08 13.24
N PRO A 63 -12.14 20.92 12.71
CA PRO A 63 -12.47 21.97 11.75
C PRO A 63 -13.01 21.40 10.45
N LEU A 64 -12.44 20.31 9.94
CA LEU A 64 -12.95 19.64 8.74
C LEU A 64 -14.41 19.25 8.94
N PHE A 65 -14.74 18.59 10.04
CA PHE A 65 -16.12 18.16 10.26
C PHE A 65 -17.10 19.30 10.51
N THR A 66 -16.69 20.34 11.24
CA THR A 66 -17.59 21.45 11.55
C THR A 66 -17.83 22.39 10.37
N GLN A 67 -16.85 22.50 9.45
CA GLN A 67 -16.93 23.39 8.28
C GLN A 67 -17.32 22.65 6.99
N THR A 68 -16.70 21.50 6.66
CA THR A 68 -16.83 20.89 5.32
C THR A 68 -18.10 20.04 5.17
N ILE A 69 -18.59 19.41 6.24
CA ILE A 69 -19.84 18.63 6.18
C ILE A 69 -21.06 19.53 5.93
N GLN A 70 -21.03 20.79 6.39
CA GLN A 70 -22.10 21.76 6.10
C GLN A 70 -22.16 22.12 4.61
N GLU A 71 -21.03 21.99 3.90
CA GLU A 71 -20.87 22.33 2.47
C GLU A 71 -20.98 21.10 1.53
N LYS A 72 -21.29 19.91 2.07
CA LYS A 72 -21.28 18.62 1.33
C LYS A 72 -19.93 18.27 0.68
N GLY A 73 -18.82 18.78 1.22
CA GLY A 73 -17.49 18.44 0.74
C GLY A 73 -17.04 17.07 1.24
N SER A 74 -16.55 16.22 0.35
CA SER A 74 -15.91 14.94 0.69
C SER A 74 -14.46 15.14 1.08
N VAL A 75 -14.08 14.50 2.19
CA VAL A 75 -12.74 14.59 2.80
C VAL A 75 -12.04 13.26 2.67
N VAL A 76 -10.79 13.27 2.23
CA VAL A 76 -9.93 12.08 2.23
C VAL A 76 -8.82 12.25 3.25
N ILE A 77 -8.72 11.32 4.19
CA ILE A 77 -7.62 11.24 5.15
C ILE A 77 -6.72 10.09 4.71
N ALA A 78 -5.57 10.44 4.16
CA ALA A 78 -4.53 9.50 3.78
C ALA A 78 -3.51 9.41 4.93
N THR A 79 -3.33 8.22 5.48
CA THR A 79 -2.31 7.95 6.50
C THR A 79 -1.25 7.00 5.98
N TYR A 80 -0.12 6.86 6.66
CA TYR A 80 0.88 5.89 6.22
C TYR A 80 0.53 4.44 6.61
N THR A 81 0.03 4.20 7.83
CA THR A 81 -0.18 2.83 8.35
C THR A 81 -1.63 2.49 8.62
N ILE A 82 -1.99 1.21 8.41
CA ILE A 82 -3.33 0.66 8.71
C ILE A 82 -3.73 0.87 10.18
N ASN A 83 -2.76 0.83 11.10
CA ASN A 83 -3.03 1.05 12.53
C ASN A 83 -3.56 2.45 12.83
N LEU A 84 -3.00 3.48 12.19
CA LEU A 84 -3.47 4.86 12.34
C LEU A 84 -4.90 5.00 11.80
N GLN A 85 -5.22 4.29 10.71
CA GLN A 85 -6.55 4.29 10.12
C GLN A 85 -7.60 3.68 11.05
N GLN A 86 -7.26 2.58 11.71
CA GLN A 86 -8.11 1.96 12.73
C GLN A 86 -8.29 2.88 13.93
N GLN A 87 -7.23 3.55 14.39
CA GLN A 87 -7.33 4.51 15.49
C GLN A 87 -8.31 5.64 15.17
N LEU A 88 -8.24 6.18 13.94
CA LEU A 88 -9.20 7.18 13.46
C LEU A 88 -10.63 6.64 13.45
N MET A 89 -10.83 5.45 12.87
CA MET A 89 -12.16 4.88 12.64
C MET A 89 -12.84 4.35 13.92
N GLU A 90 -12.09 3.70 14.82
CA GLU A 90 -12.63 3.02 16.00
C GLU A 90 -12.69 3.91 17.24
N LYS A 91 -11.88 4.97 17.30
CA LYS A 91 -11.78 5.83 18.50
C LYS A 91 -12.06 7.30 18.19
N GLU A 92 -11.26 7.93 17.34
CA GLU A 92 -11.22 9.39 17.26
C GLU A 92 -12.45 9.98 16.56
N ILE A 93 -12.91 9.38 15.45
CA ILE A 93 -14.13 9.80 14.77
C ILE A 93 -15.38 9.51 15.62
N PRO A 94 -15.58 8.30 16.20
CA PRO A 94 -16.70 8.05 17.10
C PRO A 94 -16.71 8.97 18.32
N PHE A 95 -15.55 9.25 18.91
CA PHE A 95 -15.40 10.19 20.01
C PHE A 95 -15.88 11.59 19.59
N LEU A 96 -15.40 12.09 18.44
CA LEU A 96 -15.79 13.40 17.95
C LEU A 96 -17.27 13.48 17.56
N ALA A 97 -17.82 12.44 16.94
CA ALA A 97 -19.26 12.35 16.65
C ALA A 97 -20.10 12.46 17.93
N LYS A 98 -19.66 11.80 19.01
CA LYS A 98 -20.32 11.84 20.32
C LYS A 98 -20.25 13.23 20.96
N ILE A 99 -19.11 13.92 20.83
CA ILE A 99 -18.93 15.29 21.33
C ILE A 99 -19.82 16.28 20.59
N LEU A 100 -19.87 16.18 19.26
CA LEU A 100 -20.65 17.10 18.43
C LEU A 100 -22.15 16.78 18.44
N GLY A 101 -22.54 15.57 18.86
CA GLY A 101 -23.92 15.10 18.79
C GLY A 101 -24.43 14.90 17.35
N ILE A 102 -23.51 14.68 16.40
CA ILE A 102 -23.81 14.52 14.97
C ILE A 102 -23.33 13.14 14.51
N PRO A 103 -24.19 12.35 13.82
CA PRO A 103 -23.74 11.10 13.22
C PRO A 103 -22.78 11.39 12.06
N LEU A 104 -21.53 10.96 12.19
CA LEU A 104 -20.51 11.12 11.15
C LEU A 104 -20.48 9.88 10.26
N LYS A 105 -20.58 10.07 8.93
CA LYS A 105 -20.43 8.97 7.96
C LYS A 105 -18.98 8.87 7.50
N ALA A 106 -18.19 8.12 8.25
CA ALA A 106 -16.82 7.78 7.87
C ALA A 106 -16.73 6.36 7.31
N ALA A 107 -15.81 6.12 6.39
CA ALA A 107 -15.53 4.80 5.83
C ALA A 107 -14.03 4.54 5.71
N LEU A 108 -13.63 3.30 6.00
CA LEU A 108 -12.26 2.82 5.80
C LEU A 108 -12.16 2.06 4.48
N LEU A 109 -11.31 2.53 3.57
CA LEU A 109 -11.03 1.84 2.31
C LEU A 109 -9.56 1.43 2.22
N LEU A 110 -9.33 0.11 2.14
CA LEU A 110 -8.01 -0.47 2.00
C LEU A 110 -7.76 -0.93 0.55
N GLY A 111 -6.50 -1.21 0.21
CA GLY A 111 -6.16 -1.90 -1.03
C GLY A 111 -6.83 -3.29 -1.11
N ARG A 112 -7.14 -3.75 -2.33
CA ARG A 112 -7.84 -5.02 -2.60
C ARG A 112 -7.25 -6.24 -1.90
N GLY A 113 -5.92 -6.31 -1.80
CA GLY A 113 -5.18 -7.38 -1.11
C GLY A 113 -5.40 -7.45 0.41
N ASN A 114 -6.24 -6.57 0.97
CA ASN A 114 -6.69 -6.60 2.37
C ASN A 114 -8.11 -7.16 2.53
N TYR A 115 -8.76 -7.61 1.45
CA TYR A 115 -10.10 -8.19 1.50
C TYR A 115 -10.10 -9.61 0.98
N LEU A 116 -10.79 -10.50 1.69
CA LEU A 116 -11.06 -11.87 1.24
C LEU A 116 -11.88 -11.87 -0.06
N CYS A 117 -11.62 -12.84 -0.92
CA CYS A 117 -12.32 -13.02 -2.18
C CYS A 117 -13.21 -14.26 -2.12
N TRP A 118 -14.53 -14.09 -2.08
CA TRP A 118 -15.50 -15.19 -2.07
C TRP A 118 -15.31 -16.18 -3.22
N ARG A 119 -14.91 -15.71 -4.40
CA ARG A 119 -14.60 -16.59 -5.54
C ARG A 119 -13.43 -17.52 -5.24
N LYS A 120 -12.33 -16.98 -4.71
CA LYS A 120 -11.16 -17.78 -4.34
C LYS A 120 -11.48 -18.71 -3.16
N LEU A 121 -12.24 -18.23 -2.17
CA LEU A 121 -12.71 -19.06 -1.05
C LEU A 121 -13.56 -20.25 -1.52
N ALA A 122 -14.52 -20.01 -2.42
CA ALA A 122 -15.36 -21.06 -2.98
C ALA A 122 -14.54 -22.10 -3.76
N PHE A 123 -13.57 -21.63 -4.57
CA PHE A 123 -12.66 -22.49 -5.31
C PHE A 123 -11.83 -23.40 -4.39
N TYR A 124 -11.17 -22.86 -3.37
CA TYR A 124 -10.35 -23.66 -2.45
C TYR A 124 -11.19 -24.52 -1.49
N ARG A 125 -12.46 -24.17 -1.26
CA ARG A 125 -13.43 -25.03 -0.56
C ARG A 125 -13.78 -26.28 -1.39
N GLN A 126 -13.87 -26.15 -2.71
CA GLN A 126 -14.15 -27.26 -3.64
C GLN A 126 -12.89 -28.07 -3.98
N HIS A 127 -11.72 -27.44 -3.95
CA HIS A 127 -10.43 -28.08 -4.27
C HIS A 127 -9.44 -28.01 -3.08
N PRO A 128 -9.75 -28.65 -1.93
CA PRO A 128 -8.88 -28.64 -0.77
C PRO A 128 -7.54 -29.35 -1.04
N ASP A 129 -7.48 -30.23 -2.03
CA ASP A 129 -6.27 -30.91 -2.50
C ASP A 129 -5.15 -29.95 -2.92
N LYS A 130 -5.49 -28.74 -3.40
CA LYS A 130 -4.56 -27.67 -3.80
C LYS A 130 -3.93 -26.90 -2.63
N LEU A 131 -4.29 -27.27 -1.41
CA LEU A 131 -3.76 -26.72 -0.17
C LEU A 131 -3.07 -27.84 0.62
N ASP A 132 -1.96 -27.50 1.28
CA ASP A 132 -1.35 -28.41 2.26
C ASP A 132 -2.20 -28.53 3.54
N SER A 133 -1.85 -29.47 4.42
CA SER A 133 -2.58 -29.73 5.66
C SER A 133 -2.67 -28.51 6.60
N SER A 134 -1.67 -27.65 6.61
CA SER A 134 -1.68 -26.40 7.40
C SER A 134 -2.62 -25.38 6.78
N GLN A 135 -2.50 -25.14 5.47
CA GLN A 135 -3.33 -24.22 4.69
C GLN A 135 -4.82 -24.61 4.76
N ARG A 136 -5.17 -25.91 4.72
CA ARG A 136 -6.54 -26.40 4.88
C ARG A 136 -7.15 -26.01 6.23
N ARG A 137 -6.38 -26.11 7.32
CA ARG A 137 -6.85 -25.71 8.67
C ARG A 137 -7.13 -24.22 8.74
N PHE A 138 -6.26 -23.39 8.13
CA PHE A 138 -6.50 -21.96 8.04
C PHE A 138 -7.73 -21.64 7.18
N LEU A 139 -7.92 -22.33 6.05
CA LEU A 139 -9.08 -22.12 5.17
C LEU A 139 -10.40 -22.29 5.93
N LEU A 140 -10.54 -23.33 6.76
CA LEU A 140 -11.76 -23.54 7.56
C LEU A 140 -12.04 -22.34 8.47
N ARG A 141 -11.02 -21.82 9.15
CA ARG A 141 -11.14 -20.63 10.00
C ARG A 141 -11.52 -19.39 9.19
N VAL A 142 -10.95 -19.23 8.00
CA VAL A 142 -11.25 -18.11 7.09
C VAL A 142 -12.67 -18.19 6.56
N LEU A 143 -13.17 -19.38 6.23
CA LEU A 143 -14.55 -19.58 5.79
C LEU A 143 -15.53 -19.19 6.90
N THR A 144 -15.29 -19.57 8.15
CA THR A 144 -16.10 -19.15 9.30
C THR A 144 -16.10 -17.62 9.44
N SER A 145 -14.93 -16.98 9.41
CA SER A 145 -14.86 -15.50 9.47
C SER A 145 -15.60 -14.84 8.31
N ALA A 146 -15.50 -15.37 7.10
CA ALA A 146 -16.20 -14.83 5.94
C ALA A 146 -17.72 -14.98 6.07
N GLU A 147 -18.22 -16.10 6.61
CA GLU A 147 -19.64 -16.32 6.88
C GLU A 147 -20.19 -15.37 7.96
N GLU A 148 -19.34 -14.93 8.90
CA GLU A 148 -19.63 -13.87 9.89
C GLU A 148 -19.48 -12.44 9.33
N ASN A 149 -19.34 -12.28 8.02
CA ASN A 149 -19.06 -11.02 7.31
C ASN A 149 -17.73 -10.33 7.69
N LEU A 150 -16.79 -11.05 8.29
CA LEU A 150 -15.44 -10.56 8.58
C LEU A 150 -14.53 -10.79 7.37
N GLY A 151 -14.59 -9.85 6.43
CA GLY A 151 -13.91 -9.96 5.15
C GLY A 151 -12.63 -9.16 5.00
N CYS A 152 -12.43 -8.15 5.85
CA CYS A 152 -11.18 -7.40 5.91
C CYS A 152 -10.17 -8.21 6.74
N LEU A 153 -8.93 -8.35 6.27
CA LEU A 153 -7.91 -9.15 6.96
C LEU A 153 -7.65 -8.66 8.39
N GLU A 154 -7.76 -7.36 8.62
CA GLU A 154 -7.60 -6.75 9.93
C GLU A 154 -8.69 -7.16 10.93
N GLN A 155 -9.90 -7.45 10.42
CA GLN A 155 -11.04 -7.86 11.23
C GLN A 155 -10.99 -9.34 11.62
N LEU A 156 -10.11 -10.14 10.99
CA LEU A 156 -10.03 -11.59 11.26
C LEU A 156 -9.57 -11.89 12.69
N GLY A 157 -8.78 -11.01 13.31
CA GLY A 157 -8.18 -11.25 14.62
C GLY A 157 -7.06 -12.31 14.62
N TYR A 158 -6.56 -12.70 13.43
CA TYR A 158 -5.41 -13.57 13.22
C TYR A 158 -4.70 -13.23 11.91
N SER A 159 -3.41 -13.57 11.81
CA SER A 159 -2.63 -13.37 10.59
C SER A 159 -2.76 -14.59 9.68
N LEU A 160 -2.91 -14.33 8.38
CA LEU A 160 -2.77 -15.35 7.35
C LEU A 160 -1.29 -15.49 6.96
N PRO A 161 -0.79 -16.73 6.76
CA PRO A 161 0.49 -16.94 6.08
C PRO A 161 0.50 -16.23 4.71
N SER A 162 1.64 -15.69 4.29
CA SER A 162 1.77 -14.92 3.03
C SER A 162 1.28 -15.71 1.82
N GLU A 163 1.69 -16.97 1.69
CA GLU A 163 1.27 -17.89 0.62
C GLU A 163 -0.26 -18.06 0.57
N LEU A 164 -0.90 -18.13 1.74
CA LEU A 164 -2.35 -18.30 1.82
C LEU A 164 -3.08 -16.98 1.59
N ARG A 165 -2.51 -15.84 2.02
CA ARG A 165 -3.06 -14.51 1.75
C ARG A 165 -3.25 -14.31 0.25
N GLU A 166 -2.21 -14.54 -0.55
CA GLU A 166 -2.29 -14.45 -2.02
C GLU A 166 -3.37 -15.37 -2.61
N LYS A 167 -3.50 -16.59 -2.08
CA LYS A 167 -4.52 -17.55 -2.52
C LYS A 167 -5.95 -17.13 -2.15
N LEU A 168 -6.18 -16.35 -1.09
CA LEU A 168 -7.54 -16.11 -0.56
C LEU A 168 -8.04 -14.67 -0.74
N THR A 169 -7.18 -13.69 -0.99
CA THR A 169 -7.59 -12.27 -1.10
C THR A 169 -7.92 -11.81 -2.52
N SER A 170 -8.61 -10.69 -2.64
CA SER A 170 -8.88 -10.00 -3.90
C SER A 170 -7.61 -9.35 -4.46
N GLU A 171 -7.47 -9.31 -5.79
CA GLU A 171 -6.37 -8.65 -6.52
C GLU A 171 -6.98 -7.82 -7.65
N ALA A 172 -6.42 -6.66 -7.97
CA ALA A 172 -7.00 -5.73 -8.95
C ALA A 172 -7.10 -6.36 -10.34
N GLU A 173 -6.09 -7.18 -10.66
CA GLU A 173 -5.84 -7.78 -11.95
C GLU A 173 -6.60 -9.11 -12.12
N THR A 174 -7.09 -9.75 -11.04
CA THR A 174 -7.86 -11.01 -11.09
C THR A 174 -9.33 -10.84 -10.73
N CYS A 175 -9.71 -9.65 -10.29
CA CYS A 175 -11.07 -9.41 -9.86
C CYS A 175 -11.98 -9.37 -11.09
N LEU A 176 -13.02 -10.20 -11.07
CA LEU A 176 -14.04 -10.19 -12.12
C LEU A 176 -14.96 -8.95 -12.01
N ARG A 177 -14.88 -8.10 -10.96
CA ARG A 177 -15.65 -6.84 -10.88
C ARG A 177 -17.18 -7.05 -11.09
N LYS A 178 -17.78 -6.39 -12.10
CA LYS A 178 -19.24 -6.27 -12.38
C LYS A 178 -19.94 -7.57 -12.80
N ILE A 179 -19.17 -8.62 -13.02
CA ILE A 179 -19.65 -9.89 -13.54
C ILE A 179 -19.54 -10.99 -12.46
N CYS A 180 -18.60 -10.85 -11.51
CA CYS A 180 -18.35 -11.79 -10.42
C CYS A 180 -19.66 -12.30 -9.77
N PRO A 181 -19.87 -13.63 -9.65
CA PRO A 181 -21.12 -14.19 -9.09
C PRO A 181 -21.31 -13.85 -7.60
N PHE A 182 -20.26 -13.34 -6.96
CA PHE A 182 -20.25 -12.97 -5.55
C PHE A 182 -20.36 -11.46 -5.30
N GLN A 183 -20.72 -10.64 -6.30
CA GLN A 183 -20.82 -9.19 -6.16
C GLN A 183 -21.62 -8.73 -4.94
N GLY A 184 -22.79 -9.34 -4.70
CA GLY A 184 -23.67 -8.97 -3.59
C GLY A 184 -23.06 -9.15 -2.20
N LYS A 185 -22.04 -10.01 -2.06
CA LYS A 185 -21.33 -10.27 -0.79
C LYS A 185 -19.83 -9.99 -0.86
N CYS A 186 -19.36 -9.33 -1.92
CA CYS A 186 -17.94 -9.06 -2.12
C CYS A 186 -17.45 -7.96 -1.17
N PHE A 187 -16.63 -8.34 -0.20
CA PHE A 187 -16.16 -7.43 0.85
C PHE A 187 -15.50 -6.15 0.33
N TRP A 188 -14.65 -6.25 -0.70
CA TRP A 188 -14.02 -5.07 -1.30
C TRP A 188 -15.04 -4.16 -2.00
N LEU A 189 -16.02 -4.73 -2.72
CA LEU A 189 -17.05 -3.93 -3.39
C LEU A 189 -17.97 -3.24 -2.37
N LEU A 190 -18.30 -3.92 -1.28
CA LEU A 190 -19.09 -3.34 -0.19
C LEU A 190 -18.34 -2.18 0.48
N ALA A 191 -17.06 -2.38 0.85
CA ALA A 191 -16.23 -1.31 1.40
C ALA A 191 -16.07 -0.12 0.43
N ARG A 192 -15.92 -0.38 -0.87
CA ARG A 192 -15.88 0.70 -1.88
C ARG A 192 -17.20 1.44 -1.96
N LYS A 193 -18.35 0.75 -1.96
CA LYS A 193 -19.67 1.38 -1.96
C LYS A 193 -19.87 2.26 -0.72
N GLU A 194 -19.43 1.78 0.44
CA GLU A 194 -19.47 2.53 1.69
C GLU A 194 -18.60 3.79 1.61
N ALA A 195 -17.37 3.68 1.08
CA ALA A 195 -16.49 4.82 0.86
C ALA A 195 -17.10 5.88 -0.09
N PHE A 196 -17.77 5.47 -1.16
CA PHE A 196 -18.44 6.40 -2.09
C PHE A 196 -19.69 7.07 -1.48
N ALA A 197 -20.27 6.50 -0.42
CA ALA A 197 -21.41 7.06 0.30
C ALA A 197 -21.02 7.83 1.57
N ALA A 198 -19.72 7.83 1.92
CA ALA A 198 -19.18 8.46 3.11
C ALA A 198 -18.81 9.93 2.85
N GLU A 199 -18.83 10.72 3.92
CA GLU A 199 -18.37 12.10 3.94
C GLU A 199 -16.86 12.16 4.18
N VAL A 200 -16.34 11.20 4.96
CA VAL A 200 -14.92 11.07 5.28
C VAL A 200 -14.41 9.69 4.93
N ILE A 201 -13.39 9.65 4.08
CA ILE A 201 -12.80 8.41 3.60
C ILE A 201 -11.38 8.32 4.12
N ILE A 202 -11.11 7.24 4.86
CA ILE A 202 -9.78 6.96 5.39
C ILE A 202 -9.10 5.95 4.48
N VAL A 203 -7.89 6.26 4.04
CA VAL A 203 -7.07 5.44 3.13
C VAL A 203 -5.61 5.45 3.55
N ASN A 204 -4.77 4.61 2.94
CA ASN A 204 -3.32 4.79 3.03
C ASN A 204 -2.80 5.69 1.90
N HIS A 205 -1.59 6.24 2.08
CA HIS A 205 -0.89 7.01 1.03
C HIS A 205 -0.83 6.22 -0.29
N HIS A 206 -0.51 4.92 -0.23
CA HIS A 206 -0.42 4.06 -1.41
C HIS A 206 -1.71 4.05 -2.25
N LEU A 207 -2.87 3.88 -1.60
CA LEU A 207 -4.17 3.86 -2.28
C LEU A 207 -4.55 5.25 -2.80
N PHE A 208 -4.20 6.31 -2.06
CA PHE A 208 -4.39 7.68 -2.51
C PHE A 208 -3.61 7.97 -3.79
N PHE A 209 -2.31 7.67 -3.83
CA PHE A 209 -1.48 7.91 -5.00
C PHE A 209 -1.78 6.96 -6.16
N THR A 210 -2.26 5.75 -5.87
CA THR A 210 -2.87 4.88 -6.90
C THR A 210 -4.04 5.59 -7.57
N ASP A 211 -4.98 6.13 -6.78
CA ASP A 211 -6.13 6.87 -7.31
C ASP A 211 -5.71 8.13 -8.09
N LEU A 212 -4.73 8.89 -7.58
CA LEU A 212 -4.20 10.09 -8.24
C LEU A 212 -3.59 9.75 -9.60
N SER A 213 -2.74 8.71 -9.68
CA SER A 213 -2.14 8.26 -10.93
C SER A 213 -3.20 7.90 -11.98
N MET A 214 -4.28 7.23 -11.56
CA MET A 214 -5.40 6.88 -12.44
C MET A 214 -6.15 8.12 -12.92
N ARG A 215 -6.36 9.14 -12.07
CA ARG A 215 -7.00 10.40 -12.47
C ARG A 215 -6.20 11.16 -13.53
N MET A 216 -4.88 11.02 -13.53
CA MET A 216 -3.99 11.69 -14.47
C MET A 216 -4.07 11.12 -15.89
N GLU A 217 -4.43 9.84 -16.03
CA GLU A 217 -4.40 9.12 -17.31
C GLU A 217 -5.52 9.53 -18.31
N ARG A 218 -6.37 10.52 -18.01
CA ARG A 218 -7.39 11.18 -18.88
C ARG A 218 -8.40 10.30 -19.66
N GLU A 219 -8.23 8.98 -19.75
CA GLU A 219 -9.04 8.05 -20.55
C GLU A 219 -10.11 7.29 -19.72
N PHE A 220 -10.33 7.63 -18.46
CA PHE A 220 -11.21 6.86 -17.58
C PHE A 220 -12.55 7.53 -17.30
N ALA A 221 -13.62 6.75 -17.47
CA ALA A 221 -14.95 7.05 -16.93
C ALA A 221 -14.96 6.90 -15.39
N ASP A 222 -15.81 7.68 -14.72
CA ASP A 222 -15.97 7.76 -13.25
C ASP A 222 -16.07 6.39 -12.55
N ASP A 223 -16.64 5.39 -13.22
CA ASP A 223 -16.80 4.01 -12.74
C ASP A 223 -15.49 3.32 -12.30
N LYS A 224 -14.33 3.80 -12.78
CA LYS A 224 -13.01 3.19 -12.54
C LYS A 224 -12.19 3.85 -11.43
N LEU A 225 -12.62 5.00 -10.90
CA LEU A 225 -11.91 5.67 -9.79
C LEU A 225 -11.92 4.81 -8.53
N VAL A 226 -10.83 4.85 -7.77
CA VAL A 226 -10.72 4.11 -6.50
C VAL A 226 -11.43 4.88 -5.40
N LEU A 227 -11.29 6.20 -5.40
CA LEU A 227 -11.90 7.13 -4.45
C LEU A 227 -13.01 7.93 -5.13
N PRO A 228 -14.06 8.34 -4.39
CA PRO A 228 -15.00 9.35 -4.91
C PRO A 228 -14.28 10.68 -5.17
N PRO A 229 -14.92 11.66 -5.85
CA PRO A 229 -14.42 13.03 -5.89
C PRO A 229 -14.15 13.54 -4.48
N TYR A 230 -13.13 14.37 -4.30
CA TYR A 230 -12.75 14.96 -3.02
C TYR A 230 -12.24 16.40 -3.20
N HIS A 231 -12.51 17.24 -2.20
CA HIS A 231 -12.10 18.65 -2.19
C HIS A 231 -11.08 18.94 -1.09
N TYR A 232 -11.04 18.11 -0.05
CA TYR A 232 -10.18 18.26 1.10
C TYR A 232 -9.35 17.00 1.29
N VAL A 233 -8.04 17.15 1.45
CA VAL A 233 -7.12 16.04 1.68
C VAL A 233 -6.26 16.29 2.90
N ILE A 234 -6.06 15.24 3.69
CA ILE A 234 -5.18 15.22 4.85
C ILE A 234 -4.15 14.14 4.63
N PHE A 235 -2.87 14.49 4.70
CA PHE A 235 -1.77 13.56 4.76
C PHE A 235 -1.24 13.53 6.18
N ASP A 236 -1.54 12.45 6.90
CA ASP A 236 -0.97 12.18 8.21
C ASP A 236 0.24 11.25 8.07
N GLU A 237 1.29 11.54 8.83
CA GLU A 237 2.65 11.08 8.54
C GLU A 237 3.16 11.54 7.17
N ALA A 238 2.93 12.82 6.88
CA ALA A 238 3.26 13.45 5.60
C ALA A 238 4.74 13.36 5.19
N HIS A 239 5.66 13.04 6.10
CA HIS A 239 7.06 12.80 5.75
C HIS A 239 7.26 11.64 4.76
N HIS A 240 6.29 10.72 4.67
CA HIS A 240 6.30 9.62 3.70
C HIS A 240 5.65 9.96 2.35
N VAL A 241 4.99 11.12 2.24
CA VAL A 241 4.19 11.45 1.04
C VAL A 241 5.03 11.42 -0.22
N GLU A 242 6.23 11.99 -0.16
CA GLU A 242 7.08 12.10 -1.32
C GLU A 242 7.52 10.73 -1.85
N ASP A 243 8.07 9.89 -0.98
CA ASP A 243 8.57 8.56 -1.35
C ASP A 243 7.44 7.69 -1.92
N VAL A 244 6.24 7.77 -1.32
CA VAL A 244 5.08 7.02 -1.81
C VAL A 244 4.58 7.60 -3.14
N ALA A 245 4.49 8.92 -3.28
CA ALA A 245 4.09 9.55 -4.53
C ALA A 245 5.06 9.21 -5.67
N ALA A 246 6.37 9.21 -5.41
CA ALA A 246 7.39 8.79 -6.35
C ALA A 246 7.18 7.36 -6.87
N GLU A 247 6.76 6.42 -6.00
CA GLU A 247 6.50 5.03 -6.39
C GLU A 247 5.34 4.89 -7.40
N TYR A 248 4.26 5.67 -7.24
CA TYR A 248 3.05 5.55 -8.08
C TYR A 248 3.01 6.50 -9.26
N LEU A 249 3.72 7.63 -9.19
CA LEU A 249 3.78 8.61 -10.27
C LEU A 249 4.94 8.32 -11.24
N GLY A 250 5.83 7.39 -10.91
CA GLY A 250 6.85 6.85 -11.80
C GLY A 250 6.38 5.65 -12.63
N LEU A 251 7.23 5.23 -13.58
CA LEU A 251 7.09 3.95 -14.28
C LEU A 251 7.88 2.88 -13.52
N ARG A 252 7.30 1.69 -13.44
CA ARG A 252 7.91 0.53 -12.81
C ARG A 252 7.64 -0.73 -13.64
N LEU A 253 8.67 -1.57 -13.77
CA LEU A 253 8.57 -2.89 -14.39
C LEU A 253 9.12 -3.93 -13.41
N ASP A 254 8.24 -4.77 -12.88
CA ASP A 254 8.57 -5.79 -11.89
C ASP A 254 8.58 -7.18 -12.53
N GLU A 255 9.73 -7.85 -12.55
CA GLU A 255 9.90 -9.19 -13.11
C GLU A 255 8.90 -10.19 -12.49
N TYR A 256 8.64 -10.09 -11.18
CA TYR A 256 7.70 -10.97 -10.51
C TYR A 256 6.27 -10.73 -10.97
N GLU A 257 5.89 -9.47 -11.19
CA GLU A 257 4.54 -9.12 -11.61
C GLU A 257 4.24 -9.71 -12.99
N ILE A 258 5.20 -9.64 -13.91
CA ILE A 258 5.10 -10.20 -15.26
C ILE A 258 5.02 -11.73 -15.20
N GLU A 259 5.96 -12.39 -14.51
CA GLU A 259 5.94 -13.85 -14.30
C GLU A 259 4.60 -14.28 -13.65
N ARG A 260 4.22 -13.54 -12.61
CA ARG A 260 2.88 -13.40 -11.99
C ARG A 260 1.75 -13.60 -12.99
N PHE A 261 1.68 -12.62 -13.87
CA PHE A 261 0.59 -12.41 -14.80
C PHE A 261 0.56 -13.49 -15.89
N CYS A 262 1.72 -13.87 -16.43
CA CYS A 262 1.85 -14.95 -17.40
C CYS A 262 1.36 -16.29 -16.82
N LYS A 263 1.86 -16.70 -15.64
CA LYS A 263 1.42 -17.94 -14.96
C LYS A 263 -0.07 -17.95 -14.67
N ARG A 264 -0.66 -16.78 -14.44
CA ARG A 264 -2.10 -16.66 -14.23
C ARG A 264 -2.89 -16.91 -15.52
N LEU A 265 -2.44 -16.37 -16.65
CA LEU A 265 -3.06 -16.65 -17.95
C LEU A 265 -2.89 -18.13 -18.32
N LEU A 266 -1.70 -18.68 -18.08
CA LEU A 266 -1.35 -20.06 -18.38
C LEU A 266 -0.23 -20.56 -17.44
N HIS A 267 -0.52 -21.58 -16.64
CA HIS A 267 0.47 -22.33 -15.85
C HIS A 267 0.59 -23.73 -16.41
N LYS A 268 1.70 -24.04 -17.08
CA LYS A 268 1.86 -25.33 -17.77
C LYS A 268 2.32 -26.43 -16.81
N GLU A 269 1.37 -27.09 -16.16
CA GLU A 269 1.57 -28.36 -15.43
C GLU A 269 0.77 -29.51 -16.08
N GLY A 270 1.45 -30.61 -16.42
CA GLY A 270 0.81 -31.79 -17.03
C GLY A 270 0.32 -31.58 -18.47
N ARG A 271 -0.64 -32.40 -18.92
CA ARG A 271 -1.10 -32.45 -20.33
C ARG A 271 -1.90 -31.22 -20.77
N TRP A 272 -2.58 -30.54 -19.85
CA TRP A 272 -3.50 -29.42 -20.15
C TRP A 272 -3.19 -28.12 -19.40
N GLY A 273 -2.32 -28.14 -18.38
CA GLY A 273 -2.03 -26.96 -17.56
C GLY A 273 -3.17 -26.51 -16.66
N ASN A 274 -2.94 -25.40 -15.96
CA ASN A 274 -3.93 -24.63 -15.21
C ASN A 274 -3.87 -23.18 -15.71
N GLY A 275 -4.81 -22.32 -15.26
CA GLY A 275 -4.79 -20.90 -15.60
C GLY A 275 -6.06 -20.45 -16.30
N TRP A 276 -6.10 -19.16 -16.59
CA TRP A 276 -7.31 -18.52 -17.07
C TRP A 276 -7.68 -18.95 -18.51
N LEU A 277 -6.71 -19.02 -19.42
CA LEU A 277 -6.96 -19.43 -20.82
C LEU A 277 -7.46 -20.88 -20.91
N VAL A 278 -6.94 -21.76 -20.06
CA VAL A 278 -7.41 -23.15 -19.94
C VAL A 278 -8.87 -23.20 -19.46
N SER A 279 -9.22 -22.34 -18.51
CA SER A 279 -10.58 -22.25 -17.98
C SER A 279 -11.56 -21.66 -19.00
N LEU A 280 -11.12 -20.65 -19.78
CA LEU A 280 -11.89 -20.09 -20.88
C LEU A 280 -12.18 -21.16 -21.93
N ARG A 281 -11.17 -21.93 -22.33
CA ARG A 281 -11.34 -23.06 -23.25
C ARG A 281 -12.43 -24.03 -22.77
N GLN A 282 -12.44 -24.39 -21.49
CA GLN A 282 -13.48 -25.26 -20.92
C GLN A 282 -14.87 -24.61 -21.00
N ARG A 283 -14.99 -23.31 -20.67
CA ARG A 283 -16.27 -22.59 -20.81
C ARG A 283 -16.73 -22.52 -22.26
N LEU A 284 -15.83 -22.28 -23.21
CA LEU A 284 -16.16 -22.30 -24.63
C LEU A 284 -16.73 -23.67 -25.05
N LEU A 285 -16.20 -24.77 -24.53
CA LEU A 285 -16.72 -26.12 -24.78
C LEU A 285 -18.10 -26.38 -24.13
N GLU A 286 -18.30 -25.90 -22.91
CA GLU A 286 -19.53 -26.17 -22.14
C GLU A 286 -20.70 -25.26 -22.52
N LYS A 287 -20.41 -24.02 -22.94
CA LYS A 287 -21.37 -22.92 -23.10
C LYS A 287 -21.44 -22.33 -24.49
N GLY A 288 -20.58 -22.78 -25.41
CA GLY A 288 -20.63 -22.34 -26.81
C GLY A 288 -21.97 -22.74 -27.44
N SER A 289 -22.83 -21.76 -27.67
CA SER A 289 -24.15 -21.95 -28.31
C SER A 289 -24.04 -22.29 -29.80
N ASP A 290 -22.95 -21.86 -30.45
CA ASP A 290 -22.60 -22.16 -31.84
C ASP A 290 -21.30 -23.00 -31.91
N LEU A 291 -21.39 -24.16 -32.55
CA LEU A 291 -20.26 -25.08 -32.76
C LEU A 291 -19.16 -24.44 -33.62
N ALA A 292 -19.52 -23.62 -34.61
CA ALA A 292 -18.55 -23.00 -35.50
C ALA A 292 -17.75 -21.91 -34.78
N PHE A 293 -18.42 -21.05 -34.01
CA PHE A 293 -17.79 -20.11 -33.06
C PHE A 293 -16.87 -20.85 -32.09
N MET A 294 -17.37 -21.87 -31.41
CA MET A 294 -16.58 -22.66 -30.44
C MET A 294 -15.29 -23.20 -31.06
N GLN A 295 -15.36 -23.81 -32.24
CA GLN A 295 -14.18 -24.35 -32.92
C GLN A 295 -13.17 -23.27 -33.29
N ARG A 296 -13.62 -22.13 -33.83
CA ARG A 296 -12.74 -21.00 -34.18
C ARG A 296 -12.06 -20.41 -32.96
N SER A 297 -12.82 -20.10 -31.91
CA SER A 297 -12.29 -19.48 -30.70
C SER A 297 -11.33 -20.41 -29.94
N ILE A 298 -11.60 -21.71 -29.90
CA ILE A 298 -10.66 -22.70 -29.33
C ILE A 298 -9.40 -22.80 -30.20
N ALA A 299 -9.51 -22.84 -31.52
CA ALA A 299 -8.35 -22.88 -32.41
C ALA A 299 -7.48 -21.61 -32.26
N ALA A 300 -8.09 -20.42 -32.23
CA ALA A 300 -7.39 -19.16 -31.97
C ALA A 300 -6.68 -19.18 -30.61
N LEU A 301 -7.32 -19.72 -29.57
CA LEU A 301 -6.74 -19.84 -28.24
C LEU A 301 -5.54 -20.81 -28.21
N GLU A 302 -5.68 -22.01 -28.77
CA GLU A 302 -4.68 -23.08 -28.69
C GLU A 302 -3.52 -22.93 -29.68
N MET A 303 -3.80 -22.48 -30.90
CA MET A 303 -2.83 -22.44 -31.99
C MET A 303 -2.14 -21.08 -32.13
N GLU A 304 -2.74 -20.01 -31.59
CA GLU A 304 -2.20 -18.66 -31.73
C GLU A 304 -1.89 -18.00 -30.39
N LEU A 305 -2.89 -17.78 -29.52
CA LEU A 305 -2.72 -16.99 -28.30
C LEU A 305 -1.83 -17.65 -27.25
N ILE A 306 -1.97 -18.97 -27.04
CA ILE A 306 -1.14 -19.70 -26.07
C ILE A 306 0.33 -19.74 -26.50
N PRO A 307 0.68 -20.13 -27.75
CA PRO A 307 2.06 -20.10 -28.23
C PRO A 307 2.70 -18.72 -28.17
N ASP A 308 1.97 -17.67 -28.54
CA ASP A 308 2.47 -16.29 -28.47
C ASP A 308 2.69 -15.84 -27.02
N LEU A 309 1.80 -16.19 -26.09
CA LEU A 309 1.98 -15.88 -24.67
C LEU A 309 3.23 -16.57 -24.09
N LEU A 310 3.48 -17.82 -24.45
CA LEU A 310 4.69 -18.54 -24.03
C LEU A 310 5.95 -17.91 -24.62
N THR A 311 5.88 -17.44 -25.86
CA THR A 311 6.96 -16.69 -26.52
C THR A 311 7.22 -15.39 -25.77
N LEU A 312 6.18 -14.64 -25.43
CA LEU A 312 6.26 -13.43 -24.62
C LEU A 312 6.91 -13.69 -23.25
N GLU A 313 6.46 -14.72 -22.53
CA GLU A 313 7.04 -15.10 -21.23
C GLU A 313 8.55 -15.38 -21.35
N ASN A 314 8.97 -16.09 -22.40
CA ASN A 314 10.37 -16.39 -22.64
C ASN A 314 11.18 -15.15 -23.03
N LEU A 315 10.63 -14.25 -23.84
CA LEU A 315 11.28 -12.99 -24.22
C LEU A 315 11.51 -12.11 -22.98
N PHE A 316 10.50 -11.96 -22.11
CA PHE A 316 10.65 -11.22 -20.85
C PHE A 316 11.70 -11.86 -19.94
N ARG A 317 11.70 -13.19 -19.79
CA ARG A 317 12.74 -13.89 -19.00
C ARG A 317 14.15 -13.62 -19.54
N THR A 318 14.30 -13.68 -20.87
CA THR A 318 15.57 -13.39 -21.55
C THR A 318 15.98 -11.93 -21.35
N LEU A 319 15.02 -11.01 -21.36
CA LEU A 319 15.25 -9.58 -21.14
C LEU A 319 15.86 -9.31 -19.76
N PHE A 320 15.22 -9.82 -18.70
CA PHE A 320 15.74 -9.64 -17.34
C PHE A 320 17.08 -10.33 -17.12
N GLN A 321 17.29 -11.51 -17.73
CA GLN A 321 18.58 -12.19 -17.68
C GLN A 321 19.68 -11.34 -18.34
N LEU A 322 19.44 -10.82 -19.54
CA LEU A 322 20.41 -10.02 -20.28
C LEU A 322 20.78 -8.72 -19.54
N ILE A 323 19.80 -8.04 -18.95
CA ILE A 323 20.03 -6.86 -18.10
C ILE A 323 20.85 -7.25 -16.87
N GLY A 324 20.51 -8.39 -16.24
CA GLY A 324 21.22 -8.95 -15.08
C GLY A 324 22.70 -9.23 -15.34
N GLU A 325 23.02 -9.79 -16.51
CA GLU A 325 24.39 -10.12 -16.93
C GLU A 325 25.20 -8.87 -17.30
N GLY A 326 24.59 -7.91 -18.01
CA GLY A 326 25.29 -6.73 -18.53
C GLY A 326 25.78 -5.74 -17.46
N GLN A 327 25.18 -5.75 -16.27
CA GLN A 327 25.44 -4.75 -15.22
C GLN A 327 26.42 -5.22 -14.13
N ASN A 328 26.99 -6.43 -14.23
CA ASN A 328 27.93 -7.01 -13.25
C ASN A 328 27.48 -6.81 -11.78
N PHE A 329 26.19 -7.03 -11.51
CA PHE A 329 25.63 -6.79 -10.18
C PHE A 329 26.37 -7.61 -9.11
N GLN A 330 26.88 -6.93 -8.08
CA GLN A 330 27.49 -7.60 -6.94
C GLN A 330 26.40 -8.39 -6.19
N ARG A 331 26.47 -9.71 -6.25
CA ARG A 331 25.57 -10.61 -5.52
C ARG A 331 25.97 -10.61 -4.04
N SER A 332 25.29 -9.83 -3.21
CA SER A 332 25.34 -9.99 -1.76
C SER A 332 24.15 -10.81 -1.26
N LEU A 333 24.41 -11.80 -0.43
CA LEU A 333 23.37 -12.67 0.13
C LEU A 333 22.44 -11.87 1.07
N GLY A 334 21.16 -11.75 0.69
CA GLY A 334 20.07 -11.47 1.63
C GLY A 334 19.59 -10.02 1.78
N GLU A 335 20.11 -9.06 1.00
CA GLU A 335 19.69 -7.65 1.09
C GLU A 335 19.19 -7.12 -0.26
N GLU A 336 18.18 -6.24 -0.20
CA GLU A 336 17.73 -5.46 -1.36
C GLU A 336 18.80 -4.44 -1.74
N ARG A 337 19.10 -4.31 -3.04
CA ARG A 337 20.06 -3.31 -3.55
C ARG A 337 19.51 -2.51 -4.71
N ASN A 338 19.84 -1.21 -4.72
CA ASN A 338 19.49 -0.28 -5.79
C ASN A 338 20.73 0.08 -6.61
N TYR A 339 20.63 0.01 -7.93
CA TYR A 339 21.69 0.36 -8.89
C TYR A 339 21.20 1.45 -9.84
N ARG A 340 21.67 2.69 -9.64
CA ARG A 340 21.34 3.83 -10.50
C ARG A 340 22.13 3.78 -11.80
N TYR A 341 21.48 4.15 -12.91
CA TYR A 341 22.12 4.37 -14.21
C TYR A 341 21.69 5.72 -14.79
N THR A 342 22.51 6.27 -15.68
CA THR A 342 22.32 7.59 -16.31
C THR A 342 22.65 7.57 -17.80
N THR A 343 22.68 6.39 -18.40
CA THR A 343 23.00 6.14 -19.81
C THR A 343 21.86 5.39 -20.46
N ASN A 344 21.81 5.45 -21.80
CA ASN A 344 20.83 4.72 -22.59
C ASN A 344 21.28 3.30 -22.82
N LEU A 345 20.66 2.38 -22.07
CA LEU A 345 21.00 0.97 -22.08
C LEU A 345 20.65 0.31 -23.43
N LEU A 346 19.69 0.88 -24.18
CA LEU A 346 19.35 0.41 -25.53
C LEU A 346 20.43 0.82 -26.55
N LEU A 347 21.03 2.01 -26.40
CA LEU A 347 22.12 2.46 -27.27
C LEU A 347 23.45 1.78 -26.92
N GLU A 348 23.69 1.47 -25.65
CA GLU A 348 24.91 0.79 -25.20
C GLU A 348 24.93 -0.72 -25.54
N ASN A 349 23.76 -1.32 -25.77
CA ASN A 349 23.64 -2.76 -26.01
C ASN A 349 22.64 -3.04 -27.15
N GLU A 350 23.17 -3.24 -28.37
CA GLU A 350 22.38 -3.55 -29.57
C GLU A 350 21.52 -4.82 -29.41
N THR A 351 22.04 -5.84 -28.70
CA THR A 351 21.30 -7.08 -28.42
C THR A 351 20.09 -6.80 -27.53
N LEU A 352 20.24 -5.94 -26.52
CA LEU A 352 19.14 -5.52 -25.64
C LEU A 352 18.09 -4.72 -26.43
N ASN A 353 18.52 -3.79 -27.28
CA ASN A 353 17.61 -3.03 -28.14
C ASN A 353 16.82 -3.92 -29.11
N GLY A 354 17.50 -4.88 -29.75
CA GLY A 354 16.87 -5.88 -30.60
C GLY A 354 15.85 -6.73 -29.83
N LEU A 355 16.16 -7.11 -28.59
CA LEU A 355 15.26 -7.88 -27.74
C LEU A 355 14.04 -7.07 -27.29
N VAL A 356 14.21 -5.80 -26.92
CA VAL A 356 13.09 -4.89 -26.59
C VAL A 356 12.17 -4.71 -27.80
N SER A 357 12.74 -4.60 -29.00
CA SER A 357 11.96 -4.54 -30.26
C SER A 357 11.15 -5.83 -30.47
N GLN A 358 11.77 -7.01 -30.26
CA GLN A 358 11.08 -8.30 -30.35
C GLN A 358 9.96 -8.44 -29.30
N VAL A 359 10.19 -7.99 -28.06
CA VAL A 359 9.16 -7.97 -27.01
C VAL A 359 7.97 -7.12 -27.45
N ASN A 360 8.22 -5.91 -27.96
CA ASN A 360 7.16 -5.01 -28.42
C ASN A 360 6.37 -5.58 -29.61
N GLU A 361 7.06 -6.19 -30.59
CA GLU A 361 6.40 -6.85 -31.72
C GLU A 361 5.54 -8.03 -31.26
N ALA A 362 6.06 -8.86 -30.35
CA ALA A 362 5.30 -9.98 -29.79
C ALA A 362 4.09 -9.50 -28.98
N ILE A 363 4.19 -8.36 -28.25
CA ILE A 363 3.07 -7.75 -27.54
C ILE A 363 2.02 -7.27 -28.52
N ASP A 364 2.41 -6.58 -29.58
CA ASP A 364 1.47 -6.09 -30.60
C ASP A 364 0.74 -7.25 -31.28
N GLN A 365 1.48 -8.27 -31.72
CA GLN A 365 0.92 -9.48 -32.32
C GLN A 365 -0.07 -10.19 -31.38
N TRP A 366 0.34 -10.44 -30.13
CA TRP A 366 -0.50 -11.12 -29.15
C TRP A 366 -1.77 -10.32 -28.84
N THR A 367 -1.64 -9.00 -28.66
CA THR A 367 -2.78 -8.14 -28.36
C THR A 367 -3.74 -8.01 -29.55
N LYS A 368 -3.24 -8.02 -30.79
CA LYS A 368 -4.06 -8.03 -32.00
C LYS A 368 -4.88 -9.32 -32.12
N ARG A 369 -4.24 -10.48 -31.93
CA ARG A 369 -4.92 -11.78 -31.89
C ARG A 369 -5.95 -11.84 -30.76
N LEU A 370 -5.61 -11.26 -29.62
CA LEU A 370 -6.50 -11.21 -28.47
C LEU A 370 -7.73 -10.35 -28.76
N SER A 371 -7.56 -9.20 -29.42
CA SER A 371 -8.66 -8.36 -29.87
C SER A 371 -9.61 -9.09 -30.82
N LEU A 372 -9.09 -9.88 -31.76
CA LEU A 372 -9.94 -10.69 -32.66
C LEU A 372 -10.79 -11.71 -31.88
N LEU A 373 -10.19 -12.43 -30.93
CA LEU A 373 -10.93 -13.35 -30.07
C LEU A 373 -11.98 -12.61 -29.22
N ILE A 374 -11.62 -11.45 -28.66
CA ILE A 374 -12.54 -10.60 -27.91
C ILE A 374 -13.74 -10.19 -28.78
N ASP A 375 -13.50 -9.73 -30.01
CA ASP A 375 -14.56 -9.31 -30.93
C ASP A 375 -15.50 -10.46 -31.28
N GLU A 376 -14.98 -11.69 -31.48
CA GLU A 376 -15.83 -12.87 -31.67
C GLU A 376 -16.70 -13.18 -30.44
N MET A 377 -16.20 -12.90 -29.23
CA MET A 377 -16.87 -13.18 -27.96
C MET A 377 -17.84 -12.08 -27.50
N GLN A 378 -17.82 -10.89 -28.12
CA GLN A 378 -18.56 -9.71 -27.64
C GLN A 378 -20.08 -9.89 -27.58
N ASP A 379 -20.65 -10.68 -28.50
CA ASP A 379 -22.10 -10.91 -28.57
C ASP A 379 -22.59 -12.03 -27.63
N SER A 380 -21.69 -12.68 -26.89
CA SER A 380 -22.03 -13.75 -25.95
C SER A 380 -22.20 -13.20 -24.54
N ASP A 381 -23.47 -13.08 -24.08
CA ASP A 381 -23.80 -12.69 -22.71
C ASP A 381 -23.12 -13.58 -21.65
N GLU A 382 -22.89 -14.85 -21.97
CA GLU A 382 -22.25 -15.81 -21.08
C GLU A 382 -20.73 -15.63 -20.96
N LEU A 383 -20.11 -14.92 -21.90
CA LEU A 383 -18.66 -14.70 -22.00
C LEU A 383 -18.27 -13.22 -21.86
N ILE A 384 -19.20 -12.31 -21.57
CA ILE A 384 -18.92 -10.89 -21.24
C ILE A 384 -17.80 -10.80 -20.20
N GLU A 385 -17.81 -11.73 -19.24
CA GLU A 385 -16.81 -11.82 -18.20
C GLU A 385 -15.39 -11.92 -18.75
N ASP A 386 -15.30 -12.83 -19.72
CA ASP A 386 -14.07 -13.28 -20.28
C ASP A 386 -13.48 -12.22 -21.20
N THR A 387 -14.36 -11.58 -21.97
CA THR A 387 -14.04 -10.39 -22.76
C THR A 387 -13.44 -9.27 -21.90
N ILE A 388 -14.04 -8.94 -20.74
CA ILE A 388 -13.51 -7.88 -19.86
C ILE A 388 -12.10 -8.22 -19.37
N PHE A 389 -11.89 -9.44 -18.90
CA PHE A 389 -10.59 -9.86 -18.39
C PHE A 389 -9.52 -9.87 -19.50
N LEU A 390 -9.86 -10.33 -20.70
CA LEU A 390 -8.94 -10.32 -21.84
C LEU A 390 -8.58 -8.89 -22.26
N VAL A 391 -9.54 -7.96 -22.25
CA VAL A 391 -9.26 -6.54 -22.49
C VAL A 391 -8.27 -5.99 -21.44
N GLU A 392 -8.43 -6.34 -20.17
CA GLU A 392 -7.47 -5.95 -19.12
C GLU A 392 -6.08 -6.58 -19.34
N ALA A 393 -6.02 -7.83 -19.77
CA ALA A 393 -4.76 -8.50 -20.11
C ALA A 393 -4.06 -7.86 -21.31
N GLY A 394 -4.81 -7.51 -22.36
CA GLY A 394 -4.28 -6.77 -23.50
C GLY A 394 -3.70 -5.42 -23.09
N ARG A 395 -4.43 -4.65 -22.26
CA ARG A 395 -3.95 -3.36 -21.73
C ARG A 395 -2.68 -3.52 -20.88
N PHE A 396 -2.63 -4.56 -20.03
CA PHE A 396 -1.45 -4.85 -19.21
C PHE A 396 -0.19 -4.97 -20.08
N PHE A 397 -0.20 -5.86 -21.09
CA PHE A 397 0.97 -6.03 -21.96
C PHE A 397 1.27 -4.80 -22.81
N LYS A 398 0.26 -4.11 -23.37
CA LYS A 398 0.48 -2.85 -24.12
C LYS A 398 1.19 -1.80 -23.27
N ARG A 399 0.78 -1.65 -22.00
CA ARG A 399 1.43 -0.73 -21.06
C ARG A 399 2.88 -1.13 -20.79
N LEU A 400 3.19 -2.41 -20.62
CA LEU A 400 4.57 -2.88 -20.46
C LEU A 400 5.42 -2.52 -21.68
N GLY A 401 4.91 -2.80 -22.89
CA GLY A 401 5.62 -2.49 -24.13
C GLY A 401 5.91 -0.99 -24.31
N ALA A 402 4.90 -0.14 -24.05
CA ALA A 402 5.07 1.31 -24.09
C ALA A 402 6.05 1.84 -23.03
N SER A 403 6.14 1.18 -21.87
CA SER A 403 6.99 1.62 -20.76
C SER A 403 8.45 1.17 -20.92
N LEU A 404 8.70 0.04 -21.60
CA LEU A 404 10.02 -0.58 -21.72
C LEU A 404 11.09 0.36 -22.29
N PRO A 405 10.88 1.03 -23.44
CA PRO A 405 11.87 1.96 -23.98
C PRO A 405 12.16 3.13 -23.04
N LEU A 406 11.11 3.68 -22.43
CA LEU A 406 11.22 4.79 -21.50
C LEU A 406 12.01 4.41 -20.25
N LEU A 407 11.78 3.21 -19.72
CA LEU A 407 12.50 2.70 -18.56
C LEU A 407 13.99 2.52 -18.85
N LEU A 408 14.37 2.07 -20.04
CA LEU A 408 15.76 1.71 -20.37
C LEU A 408 16.58 2.86 -21.00
N ASP A 409 15.98 4.03 -21.24
CA ASP A 409 16.66 5.19 -21.82
C ASP A 409 17.65 5.85 -20.85
N GLY A 410 17.35 5.97 -19.56
CA GLY A 410 18.32 6.48 -18.57
C GLY A 410 18.89 7.91 -18.77
N THR A 411 18.62 8.58 -19.89
CA THR A 411 19.27 9.85 -20.28
C THR A 411 18.42 11.09 -20.05
N ASP A 412 17.10 10.94 -19.91
CA ASP A 412 16.21 12.08 -19.64
C ASP A 412 16.52 12.72 -18.28
N PRO A 413 17.00 13.98 -18.25
CA PRO A 413 17.39 14.66 -17.02
C PRO A 413 16.20 14.96 -16.08
N GLN A 414 14.96 14.86 -16.58
CA GLN A 414 13.76 15.02 -15.76
C GLN A 414 13.44 13.79 -14.91
N PHE A 415 14.16 12.67 -15.07
CA PHE A 415 13.87 11.42 -14.39
C PHE A 415 15.13 10.79 -13.77
N VAL A 416 14.91 9.98 -12.73
CA VAL A 416 15.91 9.13 -12.10
C VAL A 416 15.58 7.68 -12.39
N TYR A 417 16.61 6.92 -12.76
CA TYR A 417 16.51 5.55 -13.22
C TYR A 417 17.35 4.61 -12.36
N TRP A 418 16.77 3.51 -11.89
CA TRP A 418 17.53 2.49 -11.16
C TRP A 418 16.90 1.10 -11.25
N PHE A 419 17.74 0.09 -11.06
CA PHE A 419 17.33 -1.29 -10.82
C PHE A 419 17.25 -1.55 -9.33
N THR A 420 16.19 -2.21 -8.87
CA THR A 420 16.10 -2.79 -7.52
C THR A 420 16.20 -4.30 -7.64
N LEU A 421 17.17 -4.90 -6.95
CA LEU A 421 17.38 -6.35 -6.91
C LEU A 421 16.92 -6.90 -5.56
N ARG A 422 15.99 -7.86 -5.59
CA ARG A 422 15.39 -8.48 -4.40
C ARG A 422 15.70 -9.97 -4.34
N PRO A 423 16.29 -10.50 -3.25
CA PRO A 423 16.43 -11.94 -3.08
C PRO A 423 15.06 -12.59 -2.85
N ILE A 424 14.85 -13.80 -3.37
CA ILE A 424 13.64 -14.56 -3.10
C ILE A 424 13.70 -15.15 -1.67
N LEU A 425 12.62 -14.97 -0.90
CA LEU A 425 12.45 -15.59 0.40
C LEU A 425 12.50 -17.12 0.26
N GLY A 426 13.50 -17.76 0.88
CA GLY A 426 13.70 -19.22 0.84
C GLY A 426 14.62 -19.70 -0.28
N ASP A 427 14.96 -18.85 -1.25
CA ASP A 427 15.96 -19.14 -2.27
C ASP A 427 16.86 -17.91 -2.51
N GLN A 428 17.95 -17.85 -1.74
CA GLN A 428 18.92 -16.76 -1.81
C GLN A 428 19.74 -16.74 -3.12
N ARG A 429 19.60 -17.75 -4.00
CA ARG A 429 20.30 -17.80 -5.29
C ARG A 429 19.53 -17.12 -6.40
N THR A 430 18.21 -17.05 -6.26
CA THR A 430 17.34 -16.41 -7.25
C THR A 430 17.07 -14.96 -6.82
N ILE A 431 17.38 -14.03 -7.72
CA ILE A 431 17.20 -12.59 -7.54
C ILE A 431 16.13 -12.15 -8.52
N ARG A 432 15.21 -11.30 -8.06
CA ARG A 432 14.22 -10.64 -8.90
C ARG A 432 14.57 -9.19 -9.12
N MET A 433 14.35 -8.73 -10.35
CA MET A 433 14.63 -7.36 -10.74
C MET A 433 13.36 -6.52 -10.84
N VAL A 434 13.48 -5.28 -10.39
CA VAL A 434 12.51 -4.21 -10.65
C VAL A 434 13.26 -3.07 -11.36
N ILE A 435 12.72 -2.58 -12.46
CA ILE A 435 13.25 -1.41 -13.17
C ILE A 435 12.36 -0.22 -12.84
N ASN A 436 12.95 0.88 -12.38
CA ASN A 436 12.22 2.07 -11.94
C ASN A 436 12.67 3.30 -12.74
N ARG A 437 11.70 4.14 -13.08
CA ARG A 437 11.87 5.49 -13.65
C ARG A 437 10.93 6.44 -12.92
N VAL A 438 11.48 7.38 -12.17
CA VAL A 438 10.69 8.33 -11.37
C VAL A 438 11.04 9.76 -11.74
N PRO A 439 10.07 10.69 -11.85
CA PRO A 439 10.36 12.10 -12.06
C PRO A 439 11.29 12.68 -10.99
N LEU A 440 12.34 13.39 -11.40
CA LEU A 440 13.26 14.11 -10.52
C LEU A 440 12.55 15.27 -9.80
N GLN A 441 11.66 15.98 -10.52
CA GLN A 441 10.84 17.07 -9.99
C GLN A 441 9.42 16.57 -9.74
N LEU A 442 9.25 15.80 -8.67
CA LEU A 442 7.92 15.31 -8.25
C LEU A 442 6.98 16.46 -7.87
N GLY A 443 7.53 17.56 -7.36
CA GLY A 443 6.77 18.72 -6.91
C GLY A 443 5.89 19.35 -7.98
N ASP A 444 6.41 19.54 -9.20
CA ASP A 444 5.66 20.11 -10.33
C ASP A 444 4.40 19.30 -10.63
N LEU A 445 4.54 17.97 -10.60
CA LEU A 445 3.48 17.03 -10.86
C LEU A 445 2.43 17.06 -9.75
N LEU A 446 2.86 17.01 -8.49
CA LEU A 446 1.97 17.09 -7.34
C LEU A 446 1.24 18.42 -7.25
N TYR A 447 1.91 19.53 -7.56
CA TYR A 447 1.26 20.83 -7.64
C TYR A 447 0.14 20.82 -8.69
N LYS A 448 0.47 20.42 -9.94
CA LYS A 448 -0.47 20.45 -11.05
C LYS A 448 -1.62 19.46 -10.90
N GLU A 449 -1.35 18.26 -10.40
CA GLU A 449 -2.34 17.18 -10.40
C GLU A 449 -3.09 17.03 -9.07
N LEU A 450 -2.56 17.58 -7.97
CA LEU A 450 -3.15 17.51 -6.63
C LEU A 450 -3.38 18.89 -6.01
N PHE A 451 -2.31 19.62 -5.64
CA PHE A 451 -2.44 20.80 -4.76
C PHE A 451 -3.17 21.97 -5.40
N SER A 452 -3.11 22.12 -6.73
CA SER A 452 -3.87 23.14 -7.47
C SER A 452 -5.34 22.76 -7.76
N LYS A 453 -5.74 21.51 -7.47
CA LYS A 453 -7.08 20.99 -7.78
C LYS A 453 -7.96 20.76 -6.56
N VAL A 454 -7.37 20.59 -5.39
CA VAL A 454 -8.10 20.47 -4.11
C VAL A 454 -8.32 21.86 -3.51
N ASN A 455 -9.42 22.05 -2.78
CA ASN A 455 -9.66 23.30 -2.08
C ASN A 455 -8.64 23.48 -0.95
N SER A 456 -8.43 22.43 -0.16
CA SER A 456 -7.42 22.46 0.90
C SER A 456 -6.66 21.14 1.06
N ALA A 457 -5.37 21.26 1.35
CA ALA A 457 -4.50 20.13 1.68
C ALA A 457 -3.78 20.36 3.01
N ILE A 458 -3.97 19.46 3.98
CA ILE A 458 -3.32 19.52 5.28
C ILE A 458 -2.28 18.41 5.36
N LEU A 459 -1.01 18.77 5.57
CA LEU A 459 0.08 17.83 5.73
C LEU A 459 0.61 17.94 7.16
N THR A 460 0.58 16.83 7.89
CA THR A 460 1.08 16.79 9.26
C THR A 460 1.93 15.57 9.55
N SER A 461 2.97 15.76 10.36
CA SER A 461 3.74 14.67 10.95
C SER A 461 4.49 15.18 12.19
N ALA A 462 5.09 14.26 12.94
CA ALA A 462 5.99 14.61 14.04
C ALA A 462 7.31 15.24 13.56
N THR A 463 7.70 15.00 12.31
CA THR A 463 8.96 15.49 11.72
C THR A 463 8.72 15.85 10.25
N LEU A 464 8.66 17.13 9.92
CA LEU A 464 8.51 17.66 8.55
C LEU A 464 9.56 18.74 8.24
N ALA A 465 9.84 19.61 9.20
CA ALA A 465 10.80 20.69 9.09
C ALA A 465 12.22 20.19 9.37
N VAL A 466 13.18 20.79 8.69
CA VAL A 466 14.61 20.57 8.95
C VAL A 466 15.18 21.86 9.50
N GLY A 467 15.69 21.85 10.73
CA GLY A 467 16.24 23.06 11.36
C GLY A 467 15.21 24.18 11.49
N ASN A 468 13.95 23.86 11.80
CA ASN A 468 12.80 24.77 11.84
C ASN A 468 12.40 25.39 10.49
N ASP A 469 12.79 24.79 9.37
CA ASP A 469 12.44 25.25 8.03
C ASP A 469 11.71 24.16 7.22
N PHE A 470 10.59 24.55 6.60
CA PHE A 470 9.81 23.70 5.68
C PHE A 470 10.25 23.82 4.22
N THR A 471 11.26 24.63 3.89
CA THR A 471 11.70 24.87 2.50
C THR A 471 11.96 23.56 1.75
N TYR A 472 12.67 22.62 2.38
CA TYR A 472 12.97 21.32 1.78
C TYR A 472 11.72 20.54 1.35
N ILE A 473 10.75 20.35 2.25
CA ILE A 473 9.54 19.59 1.93
C ILE A 473 8.62 20.36 0.97
N LYS A 474 8.58 21.70 1.06
CA LYS A 474 7.80 22.53 0.14
C LYS A 474 8.26 22.38 -1.30
N GLU A 475 9.56 22.42 -1.54
CA GLU A 475 10.14 22.25 -2.87
C GLU A 475 9.90 20.85 -3.42
N ARG A 476 10.16 19.81 -2.60
CA ARG A 476 9.99 18.41 -3.03
C ARG A 476 8.53 18.06 -3.35
N LEU A 477 7.57 18.62 -2.62
CA LEU A 477 6.14 18.41 -2.86
C LEU A 477 5.51 19.43 -3.82
N GLY A 478 6.22 20.47 -4.23
CA GLY A 478 5.69 21.52 -5.11
C GLY A 478 4.73 22.50 -4.43
N ILE A 479 4.68 22.52 -3.09
CA ILE A 479 3.88 23.47 -2.30
C ILE A 479 4.47 24.88 -2.41
N ASN A 480 5.76 25.00 -2.73
CA ASN A 480 6.41 26.28 -3.02
C ASN A 480 5.79 27.02 -4.23
N TYR A 481 5.11 26.31 -5.14
CA TYR A 481 4.40 26.90 -6.29
C TYR A 481 3.06 27.55 -5.92
N LEU A 482 2.49 27.25 -4.74
CA LEU A 482 1.32 27.96 -4.24
C LEU A 482 1.69 29.39 -3.82
N HIS A 483 0.73 30.32 -3.93
CA HIS A 483 0.98 31.69 -3.52
C HIS A 483 1.26 31.73 -2.01
N PRO A 484 2.16 32.60 -1.49
CA PRO A 484 2.46 32.68 -0.07
C PRO A 484 1.25 32.87 0.86
N SER A 485 0.16 33.47 0.37
CA SER A 485 -1.10 33.61 1.15
C SER A 485 -1.93 32.34 1.23
N GLU A 486 -1.70 31.38 0.34
CA GLU A 486 -2.39 30.09 0.26
C GLU A 486 -1.63 28.99 0.99
N ARG A 487 -0.53 29.33 1.67
CA ARG A 487 0.26 28.38 2.46
C ARG A 487 0.39 28.83 3.90
N LYS A 488 0.24 27.87 4.82
CA LYS A 488 0.41 28.06 6.25
C LYS A 488 1.39 27.04 6.78
N GLU A 489 2.26 27.47 7.67
CA GLU A 489 3.37 26.68 8.20
C GLU A 489 3.39 26.87 9.71
N VAL A 490 3.47 25.78 10.48
CA VAL A 490 3.61 25.85 11.93
C VAL A 490 4.39 24.64 12.46
N ILE A 491 5.27 24.90 13.43
CA ILE A 491 5.97 23.88 14.20
C ILE A 491 5.44 23.97 15.63
N LEU A 492 4.91 22.86 16.11
CA LEU A 492 4.26 22.74 17.40
C LEU A 492 5.03 21.74 18.25
N GLU A 493 5.68 22.26 19.29
CA GLU A 493 6.45 21.45 20.22
C GLU A 493 5.58 20.39 20.92
N SER A 494 6.21 19.28 21.29
CA SER A 494 5.54 18.25 22.07
C SER A 494 5.22 18.77 23.47
N PRO A 495 4.02 18.47 24.02
CA PRO A 495 3.66 18.90 25.37
C PRO A 495 4.40 18.14 26.48
N PHE A 496 5.20 17.13 26.15
CA PHE A 496 5.89 16.30 27.14
C PHE A 496 7.15 16.97 27.68
N ASP A 497 7.30 16.99 29.01
CA ASP A 497 8.53 17.43 29.69
C ASP A 497 9.58 16.31 29.61
N TYR A 498 10.31 16.22 28.50
CA TYR A 498 11.35 15.21 28.32
C TYR A 498 12.50 15.38 29.32
N GLN A 499 12.82 16.62 29.72
CA GLN A 499 13.93 16.88 30.65
C GLN A 499 13.69 16.24 32.01
N LYS A 500 12.44 16.22 32.49
CA LYS A 500 12.10 15.58 33.77
C LYS A 500 11.71 14.10 33.64
N ASN A 501 11.15 13.70 32.50
CA ASN A 501 10.55 12.37 32.35
C ASN A 501 11.40 11.36 31.57
N VAL A 502 12.52 11.78 30.97
CA VAL A 502 13.39 10.90 30.17
C VAL A 502 14.82 10.92 30.70
N LEU A 503 15.36 9.72 30.91
CA LEU A 503 16.79 9.49 31.08
C LEU A 503 17.34 8.88 29.79
N VAL A 504 18.30 9.55 29.17
CA VAL A 504 19.02 9.01 28.00
C VAL A 504 20.34 8.41 28.47
N ILE A 505 20.56 7.14 28.14
CA ILE A 505 21.81 6.42 28.44
C ILE A 505 22.48 6.08 27.12
N ILE A 506 23.72 6.56 26.94
CA ILE A 506 24.54 6.28 25.77
C ILE A 506 25.72 5.42 26.24
N SER A 507 25.77 4.16 25.80
CA SER A 507 26.92 3.29 26.08
C SER A 507 28.14 3.78 25.30
N THR A 508 29.30 3.77 25.97
CA THR A 508 30.60 4.16 25.39
C THR A 508 31.57 2.99 25.28
N ASP A 509 31.15 1.82 25.76
CA ASP A 509 31.93 0.60 25.94
C ASP A 509 31.45 -0.57 25.07
N LEU A 510 30.33 -0.39 24.34
CA LEU A 510 29.88 -1.35 23.33
C LEU A 510 30.64 -1.17 22.01
N PRO A 511 30.87 -2.27 21.25
CA PRO A 511 31.35 -2.19 19.87
C PRO A 511 30.38 -1.40 18.98
N THR A 512 30.80 -1.02 17.78
CA THR A 512 29.88 -0.44 16.80
C THR A 512 28.95 -1.52 16.25
N PRO A 513 27.74 -1.17 15.76
CA PRO A 513 26.79 -2.15 15.21
C PRO A 513 27.33 -3.00 14.05
N GLU A 514 28.37 -2.54 13.34
CA GLU A 514 29.04 -3.30 12.28
C GLU A 514 30.02 -4.36 12.79
N ASP A 515 30.43 -4.29 14.07
CA ASP A 515 31.33 -5.28 14.67
C ASP A 515 30.58 -6.62 14.88
N PRO A 516 31.11 -7.76 14.40
CA PRO A 516 30.51 -9.08 14.62
C PRO A 516 30.25 -9.42 16.10
N LYS A 517 30.98 -8.82 17.04
CA LYS A 517 30.81 -9.02 18.49
C LYS A 517 29.71 -8.16 19.10
N TYR A 518 29.11 -7.23 18.34
CA TYR A 518 28.08 -6.35 18.85
C TYR A 518 26.87 -7.12 19.37
N SER A 519 26.34 -8.07 18.59
CA SER A 519 25.19 -8.90 18.97
C SER A 519 25.45 -9.68 20.27
N GLU A 520 26.66 -10.21 20.45
CA GLU A 520 27.05 -10.92 21.68
C GLU A 520 27.08 -9.96 22.88
N LYS A 521 27.73 -8.79 22.73
CA LYS A 521 27.88 -7.82 23.81
C LYS A 521 26.55 -7.18 24.22
N ILE A 522 25.70 -6.82 23.26
CA ILE A 522 24.39 -6.24 23.56
C ILE A 522 23.46 -7.27 24.24
N SER A 523 23.54 -8.56 23.87
CA SER A 523 22.78 -9.62 24.52
C SER A 523 23.17 -9.86 25.98
N LEU A 524 24.39 -9.49 26.39
CA LEU A 524 24.81 -9.52 27.79
C LEU A 524 24.25 -8.32 28.58
N LEU A 525 24.15 -7.15 27.95
CA LEU A 525 23.68 -5.92 28.61
C LEU A 525 22.15 -5.84 28.71
N LEU A 526 21.42 -6.28 27.68
CA LEU A 526 19.97 -6.13 27.62
C LEU A 526 19.21 -6.79 28.78
N PRO A 527 19.57 -8.00 29.26
CA PRO A 527 18.94 -8.58 30.44
C PRO A 527 19.02 -7.66 31.65
N ASP A 528 20.17 -7.04 31.94
CA ASP A 528 20.33 -6.15 33.09
C ASP A 528 19.42 -4.91 33.00
N LEU A 529 19.30 -4.33 31.79
CA LEU A 529 18.41 -3.20 31.54
C LEU A 529 16.92 -3.59 31.68
N ILE A 530 16.54 -4.76 31.17
CA ILE A 530 15.17 -5.30 31.31
C ILE A 530 14.84 -5.53 32.78
N HIS A 531 15.78 -6.06 33.56
CA HIS A 531 15.63 -6.24 35.01
C HIS A 531 15.46 -4.90 35.72
N ALA A 532 16.29 -3.90 35.40
CA ALA A 532 16.20 -2.56 35.98
C ALA A 532 14.85 -1.90 35.68
N ALA A 533 14.34 -2.07 34.46
CA ALA A 533 13.01 -1.59 34.05
C ALA A 533 11.85 -2.45 34.60
N LYS A 534 12.14 -3.61 35.20
CA LYS A 534 11.17 -4.63 35.63
C LYS A 534 10.27 -5.10 34.48
N GLY A 535 10.85 -5.22 33.28
CA GLY A 535 10.13 -5.48 32.03
C GLY A 535 9.65 -4.16 31.42
N ARG A 536 8.44 -4.17 30.84
CA ARG A 536 7.80 -3.02 30.15
C ARG A 536 8.73 -2.35 29.14
N SER A 537 9.60 -3.16 28.55
CA SER A 537 10.69 -2.69 27.71
C SER A 537 10.31 -2.92 26.26
N LEU A 538 10.66 -1.99 25.37
CA LEU A 538 10.53 -2.18 23.93
C LEU A 538 11.93 -2.12 23.32
N LEU A 539 12.36 -3.21 22.70
CA LEU A 539 13.65 -3.30 22.04
C LEU A 539 13.47 -3.08 20.53
N LEU A 540 14.15 -2.06 19.99
CA LEU A 540 14.11 -1.72 18.57
C LEU A 540 15.45 -2.08 17.92
N PHE A 541 15.38 -2.77 16.78
CA PHE A 541 16.54 -3.23 16.01
C PHE A 541 16.45 -2.69 14.59
N THR A 542 17.60 -2.38 13.99
CA THR A 542 17.68 -1.89 12.60
C THR A 542 17.40 -2.98 11.57
N ASN A 543 17.61 -4.25 11.91
CA ASN A 543 17.28 -5.37 11.04
C ASN A 543 16.71 -6.58 11.80
N LYS A 544 15.90 -7.37 11.09
CA LYS A 544 15.19 -8.53 11.65
C LYS A 544 16.12 -9.66 12.07
N ARG A 545 17.28 -9.82 11.40
CA ARG A 545 18.25 -10.87 11.69
C ARG A 545 18.85 -10.68 13.08
N GLN A 546 19.32 -9.48 13.38
CA GLN A 546 19.87 -9.10 14.69
C GLN A 546 18.82 -9.24 15.78
N MET A 547 17.57 -8.78 15.56
CA MET A 547 16.47 -8.98 16.50
C MET A 547 16.27 -10.47 16.84
N ILE A 548 16.26 -11.36 15.83
CA ILE A 548 16.07 -12.80 16.04
C ILE A 548 17.26 -13.39 16.80
N GLU A 549 18.48 -13.00 16.44
CA GLU A 549 19.70 -13.46 17.09
C GLU A 549 19.72 -13.10 18.58
N VAL A 550 19.53 -11.82 18.90
CA VAL A 550 19.49 -11.31 20.27
C VAL A 550 18.33 -11.94 21.04
N TYR A 551 17.13 -12.02 20.46
CA TYR A 551 15.97 -12.67 21.08
C TYR A 551 16.29 -14.12 21.49
N ASN A 552 16.91 -14.89 20.61
CA ASN A 552 17.22 -16.30 20.89
C ASN A 552 18.25 -16.45 22.01
N GLN A 553 19.16 -15.49 22.18
CA GLN A 553 20.17 -15.50 23.24
C GLN A 553 19.57 -15.12 24.60
N ILE A 554 18.71 -14.09 24.67
CA ILE A 554 18.21 -13.57 25.96
C ILE A 554 16.90 -14.22 26.43
N ALA A 555 16.06 -14.70 25.52
CA ALA A 555 14.71 -15.18 25.86
C ALA A 555 14.67 -16.41 26.78
N PRO A 556 15.56 -17.42 26.67
CA PRO A 556 15.53 -18.59 27.56
C PRO A 556 15.65 -18.20 29.03
N GLN A 557 16.69 -17.43 29.37
CA GLN A 557 16.95 -16.99 30.74
C GLN A 557 15.80 -16.12 31.29
N LEU A 558 15.42 -15.08 30.55
CA LEU A 558 14.38 -14.15 31.01
C LEU A 558 13.01 -14.83 31.17
N LYS A 559 12.69 -15.85 30.36
CA LYS A 559 11.45 -16.64 30.52
C LYS A 559 11.46 -17.47 31.80
N GLU A 560 12.59 -18.07 32.18
CA GLU A 560 12.73 -18.78 33.47
C GLU A 560 12.55 -17.82 34.67
N GLU A 561 12.98 -16.57 34.52
CA GLU A 561 12.82 -15.49 35.51
C GLU A 561 11.40 -14.87 35.52
N GLY A 562 10.50 -15.38 34.68
CA GLY A 562 9.09 -14.99 34.62
C GLY A 562 8.79 -13.76 33.76
N PHE A 563 9.70 -13.38 32.85
CA PHE A 563 9.42 -12.37 31.82
C PHE A 563 8.75 -12.99 30.59
N HIS A 564 7.90 -12.20 29.94
CA HIS A 564 7.20 -12.58 28.73
C HIS A 564 7.74 -11.76 27.55
N LEU A 565 8.62 -12.38 26.76
CA LEU A 565 9.22 -11.77 25.58
C LEU A 565 8.39 -12.04 24.34
N PHE A 566 7.94 -10.97 23.68
CA PHE A 566 7.18 -11.02 22.44
C PHE A 566 8.06 -10.62 21.27
N LYS A 567 8.04 -11.42 20.20
CA LYS A 567 8.81 -11.10 18.99
C LYS A 567 7.90 -10.69 17.84
N GLN A 568 8.34 -9.67 17.10
CA GLN A 568 7.64 -9.25 15.88
C GLN A 568 7.53 -10.43 14.89
N GLY A 569 6.31 -10.66 14.40
CA GLY A 569 6.00 -11.74 13.46
C GLY A 569 5.42 -13.01 14.10
N GLU A 570 5.39 -13.13 15.43
CA GLU A 570 4.78 -14.30 16.10
C GLU A 570 3.25 -14.25 16.11
N LYS A 571 2.66 -13.06 16.23
CA LYS A 571 1.21 -12.80 16.22
C LYS A 571 0.92 -11.46 15.54
N PRO A 572 -0.34 -11.18 15.14
CA PRO A 572 -0.77 -9.85 14.74
C PRO A 572 -0.31 -8.76 15.73
N ARG A 573 0.17 -7.62 15.21
CA ARG A 573 0.72 -6.52 16.02
C ARG A 573 -0.27 -6.02 17.07
N ASN A 574 -1.55 -5.88 16.71
CA ASN A 574 -2.61 -5.47 17.64
C ASN A 574 -2.77 -6.45 18.82
N ARG A 575 -2.66 -7.76 18.59
CA ARG A 575 -2.65 -8.77 19.66
C ARG A 575 -1.38 -8.69 20.51
N LEU A 576 -0.21 -8.54 19.90
CA LEU A 576 1.04 -8.41 20.66
C LEU A 576 0.98 -7.19 21.59
N LEU A 577 0.53 -6.03 21.08
CA LEU A 577 0.35 -4.82 21.89
C LEU A 577 -0.64 -5.02 23.03
N LYS A 578 -1.80 -5.65 22.77
CA LYS A 578 -2.80 -5.93 23.80
C LYS A 578 -2.25 -6.85 24.89
N VAL A 579 -1.52 -7.90 24.52
CA VAL A 579 -0.90 -8.81 25.49
C VAL A 579 0.22 -8.11 26.26
N PHE A 580 1.05 -7.30 25.59
CA PHE A 580 2.10 -6.51 26.22
C PHE A 580 1.54 -5.57 27.30
N GLN A 581 0.44 -4.87 27.00
CA GLN A 581 -0.23 -3.96 27.94
C GLN A 581 -0.83 -4.68 29.16
N LEU A 582 -1.35 -5.90 28.98
CA LEU A 582 -1.96 -6.68 30.05
C LEU A 582 -0.94 -7.45 30.91
N THR A 583 0.30 -7.58 30.44
CA THR A 583 1.33 -8.40 31.07
C THR A 583 2.35 -7.50 31.77
N SER A 584 2.48 -7.63 33.09
CA SER A 584 3.30 -6.72 33.90
C SER A 584 4.81 -6.81 33.65
N LYS A 585 5.32 -8.03 33.39
CA LYS A 585 6.72 -8.35 33.07
C LYS A 585 6.88 -8.66 31.58
N SER A 586 6.41 -7.78 30.71
CA SER A 586 6.49 -7.93 29.25
C SER A 586 7.73 -7.27 28.65
N VAL A 587 8.24 -7.82 27.55
CA VAL A 587 9.29 -7.22 26.70
C VAL A 587 8.90 -7.39 25.24
#